data_AF-A0A9E0DNT8-F1
#
_entry.id   AF-A0A9E0DNT8-F1
#
_cell.length_a   1.000
_cell.length_b   1.000
_cell.length_c   1.000
_cell.angle_alpha   90.00
_cell.angle_beta   90.00
_cell.angle_gamma   90.00
#
_symmetry.space_group_name_H-M   'P 1'
#
loop_
_entity.id
_entity.type
_entity.pdbx_description
1 polymer ?
#
loop_
_entity_poly.entity_id
_entity_poly.type
_entity_poly.pdbx_seq_one_letter_code
_entity_poly.pdbx_strand_id
1 'polypeptide(L)'
;MKRFQPILIGILLFSLLLSACAAPAATPAAPAAEEPAAAVVEAPAAVEAPAVVEAPAAEAVATEAPVAEAAPADMALTCAEPIKIGLITDLTGGLAIYGTMIQRSFLLGMEYMAGAAGSADNVFKIGDCDVQVIVKDDQGSAETTATLARELIEVDQVDMLVGTVSSGSTATLQEIAKENDTVLIVAPAAANDITGVNFNEYTFRTSRENYQDFIALCEYLAPEFGTFVQIAPDYSFGYGGAFSARDACTFFGGEFVADDIFAPADTTDFTPYMEQILDSGAAAFVVTWAGGGFIPMMQSAKELGVLDEMAMGSAFVNNSLIPVFFGNAVGSTASILYHYTSPSNPINDWLTVETVARYQVPPDLFDADGMNAAIMAVEAIKATSGDTSSAALIGAMEGMSFEGPKGTIFVRPEDHVAIQDMYVLKLVNIDDPDFKFFELVKTVRPEPPCLLPEALKDRCGDLPYGSLSGE
;
A
#
# COMPACT_ATOMS: atom_id res chain seq x y z
N MET A 1 51.48 28.73 36.45
CA MET A 1 50.18 28.24 36.94
C MET A 1 49.74 27.06 36.07
N LYS A 2 49.46 25.94 36.73
CA LYS A 2 48.61 24.78 36.38
C LYS A 2 48.50 24.28 34.91
N ARG A 3 49.00 23.03 34.76
CA ARG A 3 48.44 21.85 34.06
C ARG A 3 47.82 22.02 32.67
N PHE A 4 48.48 21.44 31.67
CA PHE A 4 47.91 20.95 30.43
C PHE A 4 48.08 19.42 30.39
N GLN A 5 47.03 18.72 30.00
CA GLN A 5 47.01 17.31 29.65
C GLN A 5 46.21 17.20 28.35
N PRO A 6 46.73 16.51 27.31
CA PRO A 6 45.85 15.98 26.28
C PRO A 6 45.89 14.45 26.19
N ILE A 7 44.71 13.99 25.80
CA ILE A 7 44.15 12.67 25.59
C ILE A 7 44.93 11.84 24.56
N LEU A 8 44.99 10.54 24.85
CA LEU A 8 45.62 9.46 24.08
C LEU A 8 44.67 8.98 22.97
N ILE A 9 45.13 8.94 21.72
CA ILE A 9 44.55 8.17 20.60
C ILE A 9 45.68 7.29 20.08
N GLY A 10 45.44 5.99 19.90
CA GLY A 10 46.24 5.20 18.97
C GLY A 10 46.33 3.70 19.19
N ILE A 11 45.56 2.97 18.38
CA ILE A 11 45.98 1.77 17.63
C ILE A 11 46.11 0.47 18.44
N LEU A 12 45.11 -0.42 18.28
CA LEU A 12 45.21 -1.85 18.56
C LEU A 12 45.16 -2.61 17.22
N LEU A 13 46.30 -3.17 16.87
CA LEU A 13 46.56 -4.04 15.73
C LEU A 13 45.91 -5.41 15.94
N PHE A 14 45.11 -5.83 14.97
CA PHE A 14 44.55 -7.18 14.85
C PHE A 14 45.56 -8.05 14.10
N SER A 15 46.02 -9.12 14.74
CA SER A 15 46.92 -10.11 14.16
C SER A 15 46.34 -11.50 14.40
N LEU A 16 45.89 -12.16 13.34
CA LEU A 16 45.61 -13.60 13.34
C LEU A 16 46.04 -14.19 11.99
N LEU A 17 47.04 -15.07 12.07
CA LEU A 17 47.56 -15.91 11.00
C LEU A 17 46.96 -17.31 11.08
N LEU A 18 46.86 -17.90 9.89
CA LEU A 18 46.46 -19.23 9.47
C LEU A 18 46.72 -20.42 10.44
N SER A 19 45.76 -21.34 10.47
CA SER A 19 46.01 -22.78 10.60
C SER A 19 45.00 -23.56 9.75
N ALA A 20 45.51 -24.57 9.04
CA ALA A 20 44.84 -25.34 8.02
C ALA A 20 44.28 -26.70 8.51
N CYS A 21 43.38 -27.25 7.70
CA CYS A 21 43.11 -28.68 7.48
C CYS A 21 42.55 -29.53 8.63
N ALA A 22 41.24 -29.79 8.59
CA ALA A 22 40.66 -31.12 8.83
C ALA A 22 39.27 -31.22 8.17
N ALA A 23 39.09 -32.22 7.31
CA ALA A 23 37.81 -32.54 6.66
C ALA A 23 36.86 -33.23 7.65
N PRO A 24 35.56 -32.92 7.68
CA PRO A 24 34.59 -33.71 8.42
C PRO A 24 34.13 -34.92 7.59
N ALA A 25 34.05 -36.06 8.28
CA ALA A 25 33.65 -37.36 7.77
C ALA A 25 32.18 -37.36 7.31
N ALA A 26 31.94 -38.10 6.22
CA ALA A 26 30.63 -38.35 5.64
C ALA A 26 29.66 -39.01 6.64
N THR A 27 28.50 -38.39 6.82
CA THR A 27 27.35 -38.99 7.53
C THR A 27 26.61 -39.94 6.56
N PRO A 28 26.13 -41.12 7.00
CA PRO A 28 25.46 -42.06 6.11
C PRO A 28 24.10 -41.53 5.66
N ALA A 29 23.84 -41.61 4.36
CA ALA A 29 22.54 -41.35 3.76
C ALA A 29 21.47 -42.29 4.34
N ALA A 30 20.35 -41.71 4.78
CA ALA A 30 19.15 -42.45 5.13
C ALA A 30 18.54 -43.09 3.86
N PRO A 31 17.96 -44.29 3.95
CA PRO A 31 17.41 -44.98 2.78
C PRO A 31 16.17 -44.24 2.25
N ALA A 32 16.09 -44.13 0.93
CA ALA A 32 14.95 -43.58 0.21
C ALA A 32 13.66 -44.29 0.63
N ALA A 33 12.68 -43.52 1.06
CA ALA A 33 11.31 -43.99 1.20
C ALA A 33 10.71 -44.14 -0.21
N GLU A 34 10.18 -45.32 -0.51
CA GLU A 34 9.37 -45.60 -1.69
C GLU A 34 8.15 -44.66 -1.72
N GLU A 35 7.98 -43.95 -2.85
CA GLU A 35 6.72 -43.29 -3.21
C GLU A 35 5.58 -44.34 -3.29
N PRO A 36 4.42 -44.11 -2.65
CA PRO A 36 3.25 -44.90 -2.97
C PRO A 36 2.72 -44.50 -4.34
N ALA A 37 2.46 -45.51 -5.17
CA ALA A 37 1.92 -45.39 -6.52
C ALA A 37 0.71 -44.45 -6.60
N ALA A 38 0.80 -43.47 -7.50
CA ALA A 38 -0.31 -42.62 -7.89
C ALA A 38 -1.46 -43.47 -8.45
N ALA A 39 -2.62 -43.37 -7.81
CA ALA A 39 -3.88 -43.85 -8.38
C ALA A 39 -4.22 -42.97 -9.58
N VAL A 40 -4.35 -43.60 -10.75
CA VAL A 40 -4.87 -42.98 -11.97
C VAL A 40 -6.35 -42.67 -11.75
N VAL A 41 -6.69 -41.39 -11.62
CA VAL A 41 -8.05 -40.89 -11.74
C VAL A 41 -8.20 -40.31 -13.13
N GLU A 42 -9.09 -40.90 -13.92
CA GLU A 42 -9.50 -40.47 -15.26
C GLU A 42 -9.94 -38.99 -15.25
N ALA A 43 -9.36 -38.20 -16.15
CA ALA A 43 -9.82 -36.85 -16.45
C ALA A 43 -11.19 -36.89 -17.15
N PRO A 44 -12.18 -36.06 -16.78
CA PRO A 44 -13.39 -35.93 -17.58
C PRO A 44 -13.08 -35.24 -18.91
N ALA A 45 -13.73 -35.74 -19.95
CA ALA A 45 -13.55 -35.38 -21.34
C ALA A 45 -13.72 -33.87 -21.63
N ALA A 46 -12.87 -33.38 -22.53
CA ALA A 46 -12.97 -32.06 -23.12
C ALA A 46 -14.32 -31.88 -23.82
N VAL A 47 -14.99 -30.76 -23.53
CA VAL A 47 -16.17 -30.32 -24.28
C VAL A 47 -15.68 -29.61 -25.54
N GLU A 48 -16.04 -30.17 -26.70
CA GLU A 48 -15.77 -29.61 -28.02
C GLU A 48 -16.41 -28.22 -28.20
N ALA A 49 -15.62 -27.27 -28.68
CA ALA A 49 -16.12 -26.00 -29.21
C ALA A 49 -16.96 -26.24 -30.48
N PRO A 50 -18.11 -25.56 -30.67
CA PRO A 50 -18.94 -25.80 -31.84
C PRO A 50 -18.30 -25.26 -33.11
N ALA A 51 -18.43 -26.06 -34.16
CA ALA A 51 -17.89 -25.86 -35.49
C ALA A 51 -18.41 -24.59 -36.18
N VAL A 52 -17.49 -23.90 -36.84
CA VAL A 52 -17.76 -22.81 -37.78
C VAL A 52 -18.47 -23.39 -39.01
N VAL A 53 -19.67 -22.88 -39.29
CA VAL A 53 -20.43 -23.21 -40.50
C VAL A 53 -20.09 -22.17 -41.58
N GLU A 54 -19.43 -22.61 -42.66
CA GLU A 54 -19.26 -21.84 -43.89
C GLU A 54 -20.63 -21.61 -44.55
N ALA A 55 -20.94 -20.35 -44.87
CA ALA A 55 -22.05 -19.93 -45.72
C ALA A 55 -21.50 -19.29 -47.02
N PRO A 56 -22.24 -19.37 -48.13
CA PRO A 56 -21.66 -19.37 -49.48
C PRO A 56 -21.30 -17.99 -50.02
N ALA A 57 -20.32 -17.98 -50.92
CA ALA A 57 -19.86 -16.82 -51.67
C ALA A 57 -21.00 -16.14 -52.45
N ALA A 58 -21.20 -14.84 -52.19
CA ALA A 58 -22.03 -13.94 -52.97
C ALA A 58 -21.15 -12.91 -53.69
N GLU A 59 -21.48 -12.65 -54.95
CA GLU A 59 -20.75 -11.84 -55.93
C GLU A 59 -20.58 -10.38 -55.49
N ALA A 60 -19.40 -9.83 -55.80
CA ALA A 60 -19.00 -8.46 -55.49
C ALA A 60 -19.80 -7.43 -56.30
N VAL A 61 -20.53 -6.56 -55.61
CA VAL A 61 -21.02 -5.27 -56.13
C VAL A 61 -20.13 -4.19 -55.52
N ALA A 62 -19.48 -3.40 -56.37
CA ALA A 62 -18.64 -2.28 -55.97
C ALA A 62 -19.48 -1.17 -55.35
N THR A 63 -19.34 -0.97 -54.04
CA THR A 63 -19.79 0.21 -53.29
C THR A 63 -18.58 1.01 -52.83
N GLU A 64 -18.61 2.32 -53.09
CA GLU A 64 -17.57 3.28 -52.71
C GLU A 64 -17.21 3.18 -51.22
N ALA A 65 -15.91 3.14 -50.94
CA ALA A 65 -15.39 3.09 -49.58
C ALA A 65 -15.73 4.38 -48.83
N PRO A 66 -16.20 4.32 -47.57
CA PRO A 66 -16.27 5.50 -46.73
C PRO A 66 -14.84 5.99 -46.48
N VAL A 67 -14.63 7.29 -46.66
CA VAL A 67 -13.39 7.98 -46.29
C VAL A 67 -13.16 7.72 -44.81
N ALA A 68 -12.07 7.02 -44.49
CA ALA A 68 -11.61 6.85 -43.12
C ALA A 68 -11.38 8.24 -42.51
N GLU A 69 -12.21 8.61 -41.55
CA GLU A 69 -11.97 9.74 -40.68
C GLU A 69 -10.68 9.45 -39.91
N ALA A 70 -9.66 10.27 -40.16
CA ALA A 70 -8.38 10.15 -39.47
C ALA A 70 -8.63 10.25 -37.96
N ALA A 71 -8.13 9.27 -37.20
CA ALA A 71 -8.00 9.40 -35.75
C ALA A 71 -7.32 10.74 -35.43
N PRO A 72 -7.81 11.52 -34.45
CA PRO A 72 -7.15 12.76 -34.08
C PRO A 72 -5.70 12.44 -33.76
N ALA A 73 -4.77 13.16 -34.39
CA ALA A 73 -3.37 13.10 -34.02
C ALA A 73 -3.26 13.43 -32.53
N ASP A 74 -2.54 12.60 -31.77
CA ASP A 74 -2.18 12.87 -30.38
C ASP A 74 -1.60 14.29 -30.30
N MET A 75 -2.40 15.26 -29.89
CA MET A 75 -1.89 16.58 -29.58
C MET A 75 -1.07 16.41 -28.32
N ALA A 76 0.25 16.63 -28.41
CA ALA A 76 1.12 16.64 -27.25
C ALA A 76 0.55 17.65 -26.23
N LEU A 77 0.41 17.22 -24.97
CA LEU A 77 -0.02 18.06 -23.86
C LEU A 77 0.88 19.31 -23.80
N THR A 78 0.31 20.50 -23.87
CA THR A 78 1.05 21.78 -23.76
C THR A 78 0.55 22.56 -22.57
N CYS A 79 1.45 23.04 -21.71
CA CYS A 79 1.13 24.01 -20.65
C CYS A 79 1.97 25.29 -20.82
N ALA A 80 1.37 26.45 -20.54
CA ALA A 80 2.02 27.74 -20.69
C ALA A 80 3.01 28.04 -19.54
N GLU A 81 2.68 27.54 -18.35
CA GLU A 81 3.52 27.59 -17.16
C GLU A 81 3.69 26.15 -16.63
N PRO A 82 4.80 25.84 -15.93
CA PRO A 82 4.98 24.52 -15.35
C PRO A 82 3.88 24.21 -14.33
N ILE A 83 3.30 23.01 -14.43
CA ILE A 83 2.36 22.49 -13.43
C ILE A 83 3.17 22.04 -12.21
N LYS A 84 2.73 22.39 -11.01
CA LYS A 84 3.45 22.12 -9.76
C LYS A 84 2.66 21.18 -8.86
N ILE A 85 3.31 20.13 -8.39
CA ILE A 85 2.76 19.16 -7.44
C ILE A 85 3.52 19.27 -6.12
N GLY A 86 2.81 19.51 -5.03
CA GLY A 86 3.37 19.47 -3.68
C GLY A 86 3.27 18.07 -3.08
N LEU A 87 4.39 17.38 -2.88
CA LEU A 87 4.45 16.08 -2.20
C LEU A 87 4.86 16.27 -0.74
N ILE A 88 3.93 16.04 0.19
CA ILE A 88 4.21 16.03 1.63
C ILE A 88 4.34 14.58 2.10
N THR A 89 5.48 14.21 2.68
CA THR A 89 5.75 12.83 3.11
C THR A 89 6.71 12.79 4.30
N ASP A 90 6.63 11.74 5.11
CA ASP A 90 7.44 11.57 6.31
C ASP A 90 8.86 11.09 5.93
N LEU A 91 9.82 12.00 5.78
CA LEU A 91 11.22 11.64 5.51
C LEU A 91 12.03 11.47 6.79
N THR A 92 11.52 12.01 7.89
CA THR A 92 12.03 11.81 9.24
C THR A 92 10.91 11.41 10.21
N GLY A 93 11.26 11.06 11.44
CA GLY A 93 10.29 10.62 12.45
C GLY A 93 9.96 9.12 12.40
N GLY A 94 8.90 8.72 13.12
CA GLY A 94 8.57 7.32 13.38
C GLY A 94 8.06 6.53 12.16
N LEU A 95 7.69 7.23 11.09
CA LEU A 95 7.15 6.67 9.85
C LEU A 95 8.09 6.85 8.64
N ALA A 96 9.33 7.29 8.87
CA ALA A 96 10.30 7.61 7.80
C ALA A 96 10.54 6.47 6.80
N ILE A 97 10.49 5.22 7.26
CA ILE A 97 10.62 4.05 6.40
C ILE A 97 9.54 4.00 5.31
N TYR A 98 8.34 4.51 5.58
CA TYR A 98 7.23 4.54 4.61
C TYR A 98 7.27 5.79 3.74
N GLY A 99 7.58 6.96 4.32
CA GLY A 99 7.60 8.20 3.53
C GLY A 99 8.74 8.24 2.51
N THR A 100 9.85 7.55 2.77
CA THR A 100 10.91 7.32 1.78
C THR A 100 10.48 6.41 0.62
N MET A 101 9.62 5.42 0.85
CA MET A 101 9.00 4.60 -0.21
C MET A 101 8.12 5.47 -1.11
N ILE A 102 7.29 6.33 -0.50
CA ILE A 102 6.38 7.22 -1.22
C ILE A 102 7.15 8.24 -2.05
N GLN A 103 8.18 8.88 -1.48
CA GLN A 103 8.99 9.84 -2.21
C GLN A 103 9.62 9.19 -3.44
N ARG A 104 10.31 8.06 -3.27
CA ARG A 104 11.03 7.43 -4.39
C ARG A 104 10.07 6.92 -5.45
N SER A 105 8.96 6.27 -5.06
CA SER A 105 8.07 5.65 -6.02
C SER A 105 7.16 6.65 -6.72
N PHE A 106 6.81 7.77 -6.06
CA PHE A 106 6.14 8.89 -6.73
C PHE A 106 7.04 9.50 -7.81
N LEU A 107 8.31 9.79 -7.48
CA LEU A 107 9.25 10.35 -8.46
C LEU A 107 9.53 9.35 -9.60
N LEU A 108 9.68 8.06 -9.31
CA LEU A 108 9.78 7.03 -10.34
C LEU A 108 8.50 6.94 -11.19
N GLY A 109 7.32 7.06 -10.58
CA GLY A 109 6.06 7.13 -11.31
C GLY A 109 5.99 8.33 -12.26
N MET A 110 6.49 9.50 -11.85
CA MET A 110 6.60 10.66 -12.75
C MET A 110 7.54 10.39 -13.93
N GLU A 111 8.67 9.71 -13.72
CA GLU A 111 9.57 9.30 -14.80
C GLU A 111 8.93 8.29 -15.75
N TYR A 112 8.21 7.31 -15.20
CA TYR A 112 7.46 6.33 -15.99
C TYR A 112 6.47 7.04 -16.91
N MET A 113 5.72 8.01 -16.37
CA MET A 113 4.73 8.77 -17.13
C MET A 113 5.35 9.75 -18.14
N ALA A 114 6.55 10.26 -17.86
CA ALA A 114 7.33 11.10 -18.77
C ALA A 114 8.06 10.31 -19.86
N GLY A 115 8.32 9.02 -19.64
CA GLY A 115 9.18 8.19 -20.48
C GLY A 115 10.68 8.57 -20.38
N ALA A 116 11.06 9.42 -19.43
CA ALA A 116 12.42 9.89 -19.23
C ALA A 116 12.65 10.34 -17.78
N ALA A 117 13.91 10.34 -17.35
CA ALA A 117 14.29 10.86 -16.04
C ALA A 117 13.98 12.36 -15.91
N GLY A 118 13.59 12.78 -14.71
CA GLY A 118 13.40 14.19 -14.38
C GLY A 118 14.72 14.96 -14.28
N SER A 119 14.62 16.29 -14.21
CA SER A 119 15.76 17.15 -13.89
C SER A 119 16.18 17.01 -12.42
N ALA A 120 17.31 17.61 -12.03
CA ALA A 120 17.74 17.69 -10.63
C ALA A 120 16.72 18.40 -9.69
N ASP A 121 15.89 19.28 -10.24
CA ASP A 121 14.84 20.01 -9.50
C ASP A 121 13.47 19.31 -9.59
N ASN A 122 13.45 18.01 -9.89
CA ASN A 122 12.25 17.18 -10.06
C ASN A 122 11.23 17.73 -11.09
N VAL A 123 11.73 18.27 -12.20
CA VAL A 123 10.93 18.66 -13.36
C VAL A 123 10.88 17.51 -14.36
N PHE A 124 9.68 17.10 -14.74
CA PHE A 124 9.39 16.00 -15.66
C PHE A 124 8.69 16.53 -16.91
N LYS A 125 9.04 16.01 -18.07
CA LYS A 125 8.46 16.43 -19.36
C LYS A 125 7.29 15.51 -19.74
N ILE A 126 6.06 15.97 -19.59
CA ILE A 126 4.85 15.23 -19.99
C ILE A 126 4.32 15.85 -21.27
N GLY A 127 4.57 15.22 -22.42
CA GLY A 127 4.36 15.85 -23.72
C GLY A 127 5.24 17.09 -23.87
N ASP A 128 4.64 18.25 -24.16
CA ASP A 128 5.32 19.54 -24.18
C ASP A 128 5.16 20.32 -22.86
N CYS A 129 4.53 19.73 -21.84
CA CYS A 129 4.33 20.34 -20.54
C CYS A 129 5.42 19.96 -19.53
N ASP A 130 5.89 20.95 -18.76
CA ASP A 130 6.80 20.73 -17.64
C ASP A 130 5.98 20.54 -16.36
N VAL A 131 6.22 19.45 -15.63
CA VAL A 131 5.60 19.16 -14.33
C VAL A 131 6.68 19.11 -13.25
N GLN A 132 6.61 20.00 -12.26
CA GLN A 132 7.57 20.10 -11.17
C GLN A 132 7.01 19.48 -9.89
N VAL A 133 7.80 18.64 -9.21
CA VAL A 133 7.44 18.07 -7.90
C VAL A 133 8.24 18.73 -6.78
N ILE A 134 7.56 19.34 -5.83
CA ILE A 134 8.15 19.98 -4.64
C ILE A 134 7.91 19.06 -3.45
N VAL A 135 8.98 18.48 -2.90
CA VAL A 135 8.91 17.54 -1.78
C VAL A 135 9.11 18.28 -0.45
N LYS A 136 8.26 18.01 0.55
CA LYS A 136 8.39 18.54 1.92
C LYS A 136 8.27 17.41 2.95
N ASP A 137 9.09 17.50 4.00
CA ASP A 137 9.11 16.54 5.12
C ASP A 137 8.30 17.07 6.31
N ASP A 138 7.16 16.45 6.60
CA ASP A 138 6.30 16.83 7.72
C ASP A 138 6.70 16.18 9.06
N GLN A 139 7.64 15.23 9.03
CA GLN A 139 8.12 14.48 10.19
C GLN A 139 7.00 13.65 10.88
N GLY A 140 5.89 13.39 10.19
CA GLY A 140 4.70 12.73 10.72
C GLY A 140 3.86 13.60 11.67
N SER A 141 3.99 14.92 11.61
CA SER A 141 3.31 15.89 12.48
C SER A 141 2.23 16.67 11.75
N ALA A 142 1.03 16.73 12.35
CA ALA A 142 -0.08 17.55 11.86
C ALA A 142 0.26 19.06 11.84
N GLU A 143 1.00 19.56 12.84
CA GLU A 143 1.40 20.97 12.92
C GLU A 143 2.36 21.35 11.77
N THR A 144 3.36 20.50 11.53
CA THR A 144 4.31 20.70 10.43
C THR A 144 3.61 20.56 9.09
N THR A 145 2.75 19.56 8.91
CA THR A 145 1.90 19.40 7.72
C THR A 145 1.11 20.67 7.43
N ALA A 146 0.47 21.24 8.45
CA ALA A 146 -0.34 22.45 8.28
C ALA A 146 0.49 23.66 7.82
N THR A 147 1.73 23.76 8.27
CA THR A 147 2.66 24.82 7.87
C THR A 147 3.11 24.63 6.43
N LEU A 148 3.55 23.41 6.09
CA LEU A 148 4.07 23.08 4.76
C LEU A 148 2.99 23.14 3.68
N ALA A 149 1.76 22.71 3.99
CA ALA A 149 0.63 22.78 3.05
C ALA A 149 0.32 24.23 2.66
N ARG A 150 0.27 25.15 3.64
CA ARG A 150 0.07 26.58 3.38
C ARG A 150 1.24 27.17 2.60
N GLU A 151 2.47 26.79 2.92
CA GLU A 151 3.65 27.22 2.13
C GLU A 151 3.53 26.75 0.67
N LEU A 152 3.19 25.48 0.45
CA LEU A 152 3.04 24.92 -0.90
C LEU A 152 1.94 25.63 -1.70
N ILE A 153 0.78 25.88 -1.09
CA ILE A 153 -0.36 26.56 -1.74
C ILE A 153 -0.07 28.05 -1.94
N GLU A 154 0.30 28.76 -0.88
CA GLU A 154 0.35 30.23 -0.89
C GLU A 154 1.66 30.78 -1.47
N VAL A 155 2.79 30.09 -1.29
CA VAL A 155 4.11 30.57 -1.71
C VAL A 155 4.58 29.85 -2.96
N ASP A 156 4.59 28.51 -2.93
CA ASP A 156 5.07 27.73 -4.08
C ASP A 156 4.02 27.68 -5.21
N GLN A 157 2.76 28.00 -4.91
CA GLN A 157 1.62 28.03 -5.83
C GLN A 157 1.47 26.68 -6.54
N VAL A 158 1.39 25.60 -5.76
CA VAL A 158 1.14 24.26 -6.30
C VAL A 158 -0.28 24.14 -6.84
N ASP A 159 -0.42 23.40 -7.93
CA ASP A 159 -1.69 23.10 -8.58
C ASP A 159 -2.44 21.95 -7.88
N MET A 160 -1.69 21.05 -7.24
CA MET A 160 -2.24 19.92 -6.51
C MET A 160 -1.30 19.44 -5.41
N LEU A 161 -1.86 18.75 -4.43
CA LEU A 161 -1.15 18.16 -3.31
C LEU A 161 -1.19 16.63 -3.37
N VAL A 162 -0.12 16.01 -2.88
CA VAL A 162 -0.02 14.56 -2.67
C VAL A 162 0.51 14.32 -1.25
N GLY A 163 -0.13 13.42 -0.51
CA GLY A 163 0.32 13.03 0.83
C GLY A 163 -0.82 12.75 1.81
N THR A 164 -0.54 12.40 3.07
CA THR A 164 0.78 12.04 3.59
C THR A 164 0.72 10.70 4.34
N VAL A 165 1.79 10.27 5.03
CA VAL A 165 1.86 8.91 5.61
C VAL A 165 1.00 8.78 6.86
N SER A 166 1.11 9.74 7.77
CA SER A 166 0.26 9.76 8.98
C SER A 166 -1.19 10.08 8.61
N SER A 167 -2.13 9.24 9.03
CA SER A 167 -3.57 9.51 8.85
C SER A 167 -4.05 10.74 9.63
N GLY A 168 -3.40 11.07 10.76
CA GLY A 168 -3.69 12.28 11.52
C GLY A 168 -3.20 13.54 10.81
N SER A 169 -1.97 13.51 10.27
CA SER A 169 -1.44 14.57 9.42
C SER A 169 -2.30 14.75 8.16
N THR A 170 -2.73 13.66 7.54
CA THR A 170 -3.56 13.69 6.33
C THR A 170 -4.93 14.32 6.57
N ALA A 171 -5.58 14.08 7.70
CA ALA A 171 -6.82 14.78 8.04
C ALA A 171 -6.61 16.31 8.13
N THR A 172 -5.45 16.75 8.61
CA THR A 172 -5.08 18.18 8.63
C THR A 172 -4.81 18.72 7.23
N LEU A 173 -4.08 17.97 6.40
CA LEU A 173 -3.82 18.31 5.00
C LEU A 173 -5.12 18.42 4.20
N GLN A 174 -6.03 17.48 4.40
CA GLN A 174 -7.33 17.41 3.75
C GLN A 174 -8.18 18.65 4.03
N GLU A 175 -8.27 19.10 5.28
CA GLU A 175 -9.05 20.30 5.60
C GLU A 175 -8.43 21.55 4.96
N ILE A 176 -7.09 21.68 4.97
CA ILE A 176 -6.41 22.81 4.33
C ILE A 176 -6.59 22.80 2.81
N ALA A 177 -6.49 21.62 2.18
CA ALA A 177 -6.71 21.47 0.74
C ALA A 177 -8.13 21.91 0.35
N LYS A 178 -9.13 21.48 1.12
CA LYS A 178 -10.54 21.88 0.98
C LYS A 178 -10.76 23.37 1.20
N GLU A 179 -10.16 23.98 2.24
CA GLU A 179 -10.26 25.42 2.51
C GLU A 179 -9.70 26.29 1.37
N ASN A 180 -8.83 25.73 0.54
CA ASN A 180 -8.12 26.42 -0.55
C ASN A 180 -8.49 25.89 -1.94
N ASP A 181 -9.59 25.13 -2.06
CA ASP A 181 -10.06 24.54 -3.32
C ASP A 181 -8.96 23.78 -4.11
N THR A 182 -8.03 23.14 -3.40
CA THR A 182 -6.86 22.43 -3.97
C THR A 182 -7.09 20.93 -3.94
N VAL A 183 -6.88 20.24 -5.06
CA VAL A 183 -7.02 18.78 -5.11
C VAL A 183 -5.90 18.10 -4.33
N LEU A 184 -6.27 17.13 -3.51
CA LEU A 184 -5.37 16.27 -2.73
C LEU A 184 -5.50 14.82 -3.18
N ILE A 185 -4.37 14.20 -3.56
CA ILE A 185 -4.27 12.75 -3.73
C ILE A 185 -3.59 12.16 -2.48
N VAL A 186 -4.35 11.40 -1.70
CA VAL A 186 -3.85 10.74 -0.50
C VAL A 186 -3.07 9.48 -0.87
N ALA A 187 -1.82 9.47 -0.42
CA ALA A 187 -0.95 8.31 -0.39
C ALA A 187 0.04 8.48 0.77
N PRO A 188 0.24 7.49 1.66
CA PRO A 188 -0.45 6.20 1.78
C PRO A 188 -1.48 6.11 2.91
N ALA A 189 -1.84 7.21 3.59
CA ALA A 189 -2.71 7.16 4.77
C ALA A 189 -4.00 6.33 4.54
N ALA A 190 -4.30 5.45 5.51
CA ALA A 190 -5.33 4.41 5.36
C ALA A 190 -6.62 4.66 6.15
N ALA A 191 -6.68 5.68 7.02
CA ALA A 191 -7.88 5.93 7.81
C ALA A 191 -9.15 6.01 6.94
N ASN A 192 -10.20 5.31 7.38
CA ASN A 192 -11.50 5.29 6.72
C ASN A 192 -12.08 6.70 6.63
N ASP A 193 -11.92 7.51 7.69
CA ASP A 193 -12.47 8.86 7.79
C ASP A 193 -12.11 9.77 6.61
N ILE A 194 -10.94 9.60 5.98
CA ILE A 194 -10.47 10.43 4.86
C ILE A 194 -11.46 10.39 3.67
N THR A 195 -12.12 9.26 3.39
CA THR A 195 -13.19 9.11 2.38
C THR A 195 -14.51 8.69 3.03
N GLY A 196 -14.59 8.80 4.34
CA GLY A 196 -15.78 8.58 5.15
C GLY A 196 -16.24 9.90 5.74
N VAL A 197 -16.21 10.01 7.07
CA VAL A 197 -16.76 11.18 7.78
C VAL A 197 -16.11 12.53 7.44
N ASN A 198 -14.85 12.55 6.96
CA ASN A 198 -14.15 13.77 6.54
C ASN A 198 -14.19 14.00 5.02
N PHE A 199 -14.96 13.19 4.29
CA PHE A 199 -15.06 13.29 2.85
C PHE A 199 -15.37 14.72 2.38
N ASN A 200 -14.67 15.13 1.33
CA ASN A 200 -14.94 16.30 0.53
C ASN A 200 -14.50 16.04 -0.92
N GLU A 201 -15.08 16.78 -1.85
CA GLU A 201 -14.87 16.57 -3.29
C GLU A 201 -13.42 16.80 -3.77
N TYR A 202 -12.60 17.53 -3.01
CA TYR A 202 -11.20 17.80 -3.38
C TYR A 202 -10.25 16.65 -3.04
N THR A 203 -10.68 15.66 -2.26
CA THR A 203 -9.80 14.58 -1.81
C THR A 203 -10.06 13.31 -2.59
N PHE A 204 -8.99 12.78 -3.20
CA PHE A 204 -8.94 11.45 -3.78
C PHE A 204 -7.88 10.65 -3.06
N ARG A 205 -7.88 9.32 -3.20
CA ARG A 205 -6.79 8.49 -2.68
C ARG A 205 -6.35 7.44 -3.69
N THR A 206 -5.06 7.16 -3.71
CA THR A 206 -4.51 5.91 -4.28
C THR A 206 -4.14 4.91 -3.19
N SER A 207 -4.05 5.38 -1.95
CA SER A 207 -3.95 4.49 -0.79
C SER A 207 -5.17 3.59 -0.72
N ARG A 208 -4.96 2.39 -0.21
CA ARG A 208 -6.04 1.58 0.34
C ARG A 208 -6.62 2.23 1.60
N GLU A 209 -7.85 1.89 1.95
CA GLU A 209 -8.40 2.17 3.28
C GLU A 209 -8.31 0.95 4.22
N ASN A 210 -8.45 1.17 5.54
CA ASN A 210 -8.38 0.08 6.52
C ASN A 210 -9.39 -1.04 6.24
N TYR A 211 -10.56 -0.73 5.68
CA TYR A 211 -11.51 -1.76 5.25
C TYR A 211 -10.91 -2.72 4.23
N GLN A 212 -10.16 -2.23 3.26
CA GLN A 212 -9.56 -3.09 2.24
C GLN A 212 -8.53 -4.03 2.86
N ASP A 213 -7.74 -3.56 3.84
CA ASP A 213 -6.81 -4.38 4.62
C ASP A 213 -7.56 -5.49 5.38
N PHE A 214 -8.63 -5.14 6.10
CA PHE A 214 -9.35 -6.09 6.96
C PHE A 214 -10.33 -7.00 6.22
N ILE A 215 -10.91 -6.60 5.10
CA ILE A 215 -11.68 -7.51 4.23
C ILE A 215 -10.74 -8.62 3.75
N ALA A 216 -9.55 -8.28 3.26
CA ALA A 216 -8.59 -9.26 2.77
C ALA A 216 -8.04 -10.16 3.89
N LEU A 217 -7.84 -9.63 5.09
CA LEU A 217 -7.31 -10.37 6.23
C LEU A 217 -8.38 -11.29 6.88
N CYS A 218 -9.56 -10.74 7.16
CA CYS A 218 -10.60 -11.42 7.92
C CYS A 218 -11.30 -12.55 7.15
N GLU A 219 -11.27 -12.53 5.82
CA GLU A 219 -11.74 -13.65 4.99
C GLU A 219 -11.01 -14.97 5.34
N TYR A 220 -9.78 -14.87 5.87
CA TYR A 220 -8.98 -16.00 6.34
C TYR A 220 -9.00 -16.15 7.86
N LEU A 221 -8.82 -15.05 8.62
CA LEU A 221 -8.74 -15.12 10.07
C LEU A 221 -10.04 -15.65 10.70
N ALA A 222 -11.21 -15.16 10.27
CA ALA A 222 -12.48 -15.48 10.92
C ALA A 222 -12.81 -16.99 10.85
N PRO A 223 -12.71 -17.66 9.69
CA PRO A 223 -12.89 -19.12 9.63
C PRO A 223 -11.86 -19.94 10.42
N GLU A 224 -10.63 -19.43 10.60
CA GLU A 224 -9.56 -20.16 11.29
C GLU A 224 -9.67 -20.08 12.82
N PHE A 225 -9.90 -18.88 13.35
CA PHE A 225 -9.78 -18.62 14.79
C PHE A 225 -11.13 -18.41 15.51
N GLY A 226 -12.14 -17.88 14.82
CA GLY A 226 -13.50 -17.67 15.34
C GLY A 226 -13.66 -16.59 16.42
N THR A 227 -12.71 -16.42 17.35
CA THR A 227 -12.78 -15.43 18.43
C THR A 227 -11.56 -14.52 18.48
N PHE A 228 -11.79 -13.23 18.72
CA PHE A 228 -10.79 -12.17 18.61
C PHE A 228 -10.81 -11.21 19.80
N VAL A 229 -9.64 -10.66 20.09
CA VAL A 229 -9.43 -9.35 20.73
C VAL A 229 -8.58 -8.52 19.77
N GLN A 230 -8.52 -7.20 19.93
CA GLN A 230 -7.64 -6.39 19.09
C GLN A 230 -6.89 -5.31 19.83
N ILE A 231 -5.74 -4.97 19.26
CA ILE A 231 -4.91 -3.84 19.66
C ILE A 231 -4.64 -2.92 18.47
N ALA A 232 -4.79 -1.62 18.72
CA ALA A 232 -4.58 -0.57 17.73
C ALA A 232 -3.97 0.69 18.36
N PRO A 233 -3.30 1.55 17.58
CA PRO A 233 -2.77 2.82 18.09
C PRO A 233 -3.90 3.83 18.31
N ASP A 234 -3.79 4.66 19.35
CA ASP A 234 -4.80 5.61 19.81
C ASP A 234 -4.85 6.90 18.95
N TYR A 235 -5.14 6.74 17.65
CA TYR A 235 -5.33 7.81 16.67
C TYR A 235 -6.11 7.32 15.44
N SER A 236 -6.37 8.20 14.47
CA SER A 236 -7.28 7.95 13.33
C SER A 236 -6.99 6.67 12.54
N PHE A 237 -5.72 6.30 12.33
CA PHE A 237 -5.38 5.03 11.68
C PHE A 237 -5.87 3.83 12.49
N GLY A 238 -5.61 3.82 13.80
CA GLY A 238 -5.99 2.70 14.67
C GLY A 238 -7.48 2.61 14.94
N TYR A 239 -8.18 3.74 15.08
CA TYR A 239 -9.65 3.73 15.21
C TYR A 239 -10.32 3.17 13.96
N GLY A 240 -9.89 3.62 12.76
CA GLY A 240 -10.39 3.08 11.51
C GLY A 240 -10.05 1.60 11.34
N GLY A 241 -8.85 1.18 11.74
CA GLY A 241 -8.44 -0.23 11.69
C GLY A 241 -9.26 -1.11 12.63
N ALA A 242 -9.42 -0.70 13.88
CA ALA A 242 -10.23 -1.40 14.87
C ALA A 242 -11.69 -1.55 14.42
N PHE A 243 -12.29 -0.49 13.88
CA PHE A 243 -13.64 -0.53 13.33
C PHE A 243 -13.74 -1.50 12.14
N SER A 244 -12.85 -1.38 11.16
CA SER A 244 -12.82 -2.25 9.98
C SER A 244 -12.57 -3.71 10.32
N ALA A 245 -11.67 -4.00 11.25
CA ALA A 245 -11.39 -5.34 11.74
C ALA A 245 -12.63 -5.96 12.39
N ARG A 246 -13.29 -5.20 13.28
CA ARG A 246 -14.51 -5.64 13.96
C ARG A 246 -15.61 -5.97 12.98
N ASP A 247 -15.89 -5.07 12.05
CA ASP A 247 -16.93 -5.27 11.03
C ASP A 247 -16.59 -6.43 10.09
N ALA A 248 -15.40 -6.43 9.47
CA ALA A 248 -15.01 -7.45 8.49
C ALA A 248 -14.89 -8.85 9.10
N CYS A 249 -14.25 -9.01 10.26
CA CYS A 249 -14.15 -10.31 10.89
C CYS A 249 -15.52 -10.82 11.37
N THR A 250 -16.41 -9.94 11.86
CA THR A 250 -17.79 -10.32 12.19
C THR A 250 -18.57 -10.75 10.95
N PHE A 251 -18.43 -10.01 9.83
CA PHE A 251 -19.03 -10.34 8.55
C PHE A 251 -18.62 -11.74 8.05
N PHE A 252 -17.37 -12.14 8.29
CA PHE A 252 -16.85 -13.48 7.97
C PHE A 252 -17.07 -14.54 9.08
N GLY A 253 -17.88 -14.24 10.10
CA GLY A 253 -18.31 -15.20 11.13
C GLY A 253 -17.46 -15.25 12.39
N GLY A 254 -16.57 -14.27 12.58
CA GLY A 254 -15.80 -14.07 13.80
C GLY A 254 -16.57 -13.33 14.89
N GLU A 255 -16.06 -13.40 16.12
CA GLU A 255 -16.61 -12.69 17.29
C GLU A 255 -15.49 -12.01 18.07
N PHE A 256 -15.66 -10.73 18.40
CA PHE A 256 -14.75 -10.02 19.30
C PHE A 256 -15.23 -10.16 20.75
N VAL A 257 -14.48 -10.90 21.57
CA VAL A 257 -14.88 -11.29 22.93
C VAL A 257 -14.46 -10.29 24.02
N ALA A 258 -13.79 -9.20 23.61
CA ALA A 258 -13.37 -8.10 24.48
C ALA A 258 -13.50 -6.74 23.76
N ASP A 259 -13.41 -5.69 24.56
CA ASP A 259 -13.34 -4.30 24.08
C ASP A 259 -12.03 -4.05 23.32
N ASP A 260 -12.05 -3.01 22.47
CA ASP A 260 -10.88 -2.59 21.70
C ASP A 260 -9.80 -2.03 22.62
N ILE A 261 -8.56 -2.49 22.43
CA ILE A 261 -7.41 -2.02 23.19
C ILE A 261 -6.68 -0.95 22.37
N PHE A 262 -6.69 0.28 22.86
CA PHE A 262 -5.94 1.39 22.27
C PHE A 262 -4.71 1.73 23.09
N ALA A 263 -3.56 1.87 22.42
CA ALA A 263 -2.31 2.27 23.03
C ALA A 263 -1.75 3.53 22.34
N PRO A 264 -1.12 4.48 23.05
CA PRO A 264 -0.43 5.61 22.41
C PRO A 264 0.52 5.16 21.30
N ALA A 265 0.59 5.89 20.19
CA ALA A 265 1.39 5.50 19.03
C ALA A 265 2.90 5.41 19.34
N ASP A 266 3.37 6.12 20.37
CA ASP A 266 4.75 6.13 20.88
C ASP A 266 4.99 5.13 22.02
N THR A 267 4.03 4.23 22.29
CA THR A 267 4.17 3.18 23.31
C THR A 267 5.40 2.33 23.04
N THR A 268 6.21 2.14 24.09
CA THR A 268 7.37 1.24 24.08
C THR A 268 7.28 0.11 25.08
N ASP A 269 6.39 0.22 26.07
CA ASP A 269 6.09 -0.84 27.04
C ASP A 269 4.67 -1.36 26.78
N PHE A 270 4.59 -2.55 26.19
CA PHE A 270 3.32 -3.17 25.82
C PHE A 270 2.78 -4.14 26.87
N THR A 271 3.51 -4.35 27.98
CA THR A 271 3.16 -5.27 29.06
C THR A 271 1.69 -5.17 29.50
N PRO A 272 1.14 -4.00 29.87
CA PRO A 272 -0.25 -3.91 30.35
C PRO A 272 -1.30 -4.19 29.27
N TYR A 273 -0.95 -4.03 27.99
CA TYR A 273 -1.86 -4.36 26.89
C TYR A 273 -1.83 -5.85 26.58
N MET A 274 -0.66 -6.49 26.69
CA MET A 274 -0.52 -7.94 26.54
C MET A 274 -1.24 -8.72 27.66
N GLU A 275 -1.26 -8.20 28.89
CA GLU A 275 -2.07 -8.75 29.99
C GLU A 275 -3.57 -8.71 29.65
N GLN A 276 -4.08 -7.57 29.15
CA GLN A 276 -5.47 -7.45 28.70
C GLN A 276 -5.81 -8.41 27.54
N ILE A 277 -4.87 -8.60 26.61
CA ILE A 277 -5.03 -9.56 25.50
C ILE A 277 -5.15 -10.99 26.05
N LEU A 278 -4.29 -11.41 26.97
CA LEU A 278 -4.37 -12.73 27.60
C LEU A 278 -5.67 -12.93 28.38
N ASP A 279 -6.08 -11.93 29.16
CA ASP A 279 -7.31 -11.98 29.97
C ASP A 279 -8.58 -12.09 29.12
N SER A 280 -8.53 -11.71 27.83
CA SER A 280 -9.66 -11.85 26.90
C SER A 280 -10.04 -13.30 26.62
N GLY A 281 -9.08 -14.24 26.69
CA GLY A 281 -9.28 -15.63 26.30
C GLY A 281 -9.64 -15.87 24.82
N ALA A 282 -9.43 -14.89 23.94
CA ALA A 282 -9.68 -15.04 22.51
C ALA A 282 -8.69 -16.03 21.86
N ALA A 283 -9.08 -16.62 20.73
CA ALA A 283 -8.19 -17.51 19.97
C ALA A 283 -7.06 -16.76 19.25
N ALA A 284 -7.33 -15.52 18.83
CA ALA A 284 -6.34 -14.66 18.20
C ALA A 284 -6.46 -13.20 18.66
N PHE A 285 -5.34 -12.47 18.63
CA PHE A 285 -5.32 -11.03 18.80
C PHE A 285 -5.02 -10.35 17.46
N VAL A 286 -5.94 -9.52 17.00
CA VAL A 286 -5.82 -8.76 15.75
C VAL A 286 -4.99 -7.51 16.00
N VAL A 287 -4.03 -7.24 15.11
CA VAL A 287 -3.10 -6.13 15.23
C VAL A 287 -3.33 -5.11 14.12
N THR A 288 -3.63 -3.87 14.50
CA THR A 288 -3.45 -2.71 13.63
C THR A 288 -2.26 -1.94 14.16
N TRP A 289 -1.13 -1.87 13.44
CA TRP A 289 -0.01 -1.03 13.88
C TRP A 289 0.93 -0.67 12.73
N ALA A 290 1.54 0.51 12.80
CA ALA A 290 2.52 1.00 11.84
C ALA A 290 3.69 1.67 12.56
N GLY A 291 4.89 1.58 11.98
CA GLY A 291 6.08 2.24 12.52
C GLY A 291 6.69 1.56 13.75
N GLY A 292 7.39 2.35 14.56
CA GLY A 292 8.34 1.86 15.56
C GLY A 292 7.78 1.03 16.72
N GLY A 293 6.47 1.12 17.01
CA GLY A 293 5.85 0.41 18.13
C GLY A 293 5.65 -1.10 17.91
N PHE A 294 5.74 -1.59 16.67
CA PHE A 294 5.50 -3.02 16.40
C PHE A 294 6.56 -3.93 17.03
N ILE A 295 7.84 -3.54 17.00
CA ILE A 295 8.94 -4.32 17.60
C ILE A 295 8.72 -4.52 19.12
N PRO A 296 8.59 -3.46 19.94
CA PRO A 296 8.38 -3.62 21.37
C PRO A 296 7.07 -4.36 21.70
N MET A 297 6.01 -4.18 20.91
CA MET A 297 4.76 -4.96 21.06
C MET A 297 5.01 -6.46 20.92
N MET A 298 5.72 -6.89 19.87
CA MET A 298 6.04 -8.30 19.66
C MET A 298 7.02 -8.86 20.70
N GLN A 299 7.92 -8.03 21.22
CA GLN A 299 8.80 -8.40 22.33
C GLN A 299 7.99 -8.68 23.59
N SER A 300 7.10 -7.77 24.00
CA SER A 300 6.21 -7.98 25.15
C SER A 300 5.29 -9.19 24.93
N ALA A 301 4.71 -9.35 23.74
CA ALA A 301 3.86 -10.50 23.42
C ALA A 301 4.61 -11.83 23.61
N LYS A 302 5.87 -11.90 23.19
CA LYS A 302 6.73 -13.07 23.37
C LYS A 302 7.15 -13.28 24.83
N GLU A 303 7.55 -12.23 25.53
CA GLU A 303 8.02 -12.31 26.92
C GLU A 303 6.92 -12.72 27.90
N LEU A 304 5.68 -12.32 27.64
CA LEU A 304 4.51 -12.67 28.44
C LEU A 304 3.84 -13.98 28.01
N GLY A 305 4.33 -14.65 26.96
CA GLY A 305 3.77 -15.92 26.47
C GLY A 305 2.45 -15.76 25.69
N VAL A 306 2.10 -14.55 25.24
CA VAL A 306 0.89 -14.30 24.43
C VAL A 306 0.90 -15.14 23.16
N LEU A 307 2.06 -15.22 22.49
CA LEU A 307 2.23 -15.99 21.25
C LEU A 307 2.18 -17.51 21.46
N ASP A 308 2.27 -17.98 22.71
CA ASP A 308 2.14 -19.40 23.06
C ASP A 308 0.66 -19.80 23.28
N GLU A 309 -0.17 -18.86 23.72
CA GLU A 309 -1.59 -19.07 24.06
C GLU A 309 -2.55 -18.63 22.95
N MET A 310 -2.16 -17.65 22.12
CA MET A 310 -3.02 -17.00 21.12
C MET A 310 -2.29 -16.78 19.80
N ALA A 311 -3.02 -16.90 18.68
CA ALA A 311 -2.47 -16.54 17.38
C ALA A 311 -2.43 -15.02 17.17
N MET A 312 -1.45 -14.54 16.41
CA MET A 312 -1.42 -13.15 15.96
C MET A 312 -2.18 -13.01 14.63
N GLY A 313 -3.26 -12.24 14.62
CA GLY A 313 -3.98 -11.85 13.42
C GLY A 313 -3.42 -10.55 12.84
N SER A 314 -2.45 -10.65 11.92
CA SER A 314 -1.85 -9.48 11.26
C SER A 314 -1.62 -9.76 9.79
N ALA A 315 -1.74 -8.72 8.96
CA ALA A 315 -1.17 -8.74 7.62
C ALA A 315 0.37 -8.88 7.70
N PHE A 316 1.00 -9.37 6.62
CA PHE A 316 2.44 -9.31 6.48
C PHE A 316 2.93 -7.86 6.38
N VAL A 317 4.15 -7.65 6.85
CA VAL A 317 4.77 -6.31 6.95
C VAL A 317 5.85 -6.11 5.89
N ASN A 318 6.53 -4.97 5.93
CA ASN A 318 7.64 -4.66 5.05
C ASN A 318 8.77 -5.71 5.14
N ASN A 319 9.44 -5.92 4.01
CA ASN A 319 10.35 -7.02 3.76
C ASN A 319 11.45 -7.15 4.82
N SER A 320 12.06 -6.03 5.21
CA SER A 320 13.15 -6.02 6.20
C SER A 320 12.76 -6.51 7.59
N LEU A 321 11.46 -6.54 7.92
CA LEU A 321 10.94 -6.94 9.23
C LEU A 321 10.33 -8.34 9.24
N ILE A 322 10.12 -8.97 8.07
CA ILE A 322 9.60 -10.34 7.97
C ILE A 322 10.43 -11.35 8.78
N PRO A 323 11.77 -11.39 8.69
CA PRO A 323 12.56 -12.36 9.47
C PRO A 323 12.45 -12.15 10.98
N VAL A 324 12.24 -10.90 11.41
CA VAL A 324 12.14 -10.52 12.83
C VAL A 324 10.78 -10.93 13.41
N PHE A 325 9.70 -10.70 12.67
CA PHE A 325 8.34 -10.89 13.19
C PHE A 325 7.73 -12.24 12.86
N PHE A 326 8.09 -12.82 11.72
CA PHE A 326 7.51 -14.06 11.21
C PHE A 326 8.53 -15.20 11.12
N GLY A 327 9.70 -15.06 11.76
CA GLY A 327 10.76 -16.08 11.69
C GLY A 327 10.34 -17.48 12.18
N ASN A 328 9.41 -17.55 13.13
CA ASN A 328 8.83 -18.81 13.62
C ASN A 328 7.49 -19.15 12.95
N ALA A 329 7.04 -18.36 11.97
CA ALA A 329 5.75 -18.48 11.30
C ALA A 329 5.90 -18.84 9.82
N VAL A 330 7.06 -19.37 9.39
CA VAL A 330 7.20 -19.93 8.03
C VAL A 330 6.16 -21.02 7.81
N GLY A 331 5.44 -20.92 6.70
CA GLY A 331 4.28 -21.75 6.37
C GLY A 331 2.93 -21.07 6.63
N SER A 332 2.90 -19.96 7.39
CA SER A 332 1.69 -19.18 7.63
C SER A 332 1.18 -18.48 6.37
N THR A 333 -0.12 -18.22 6.34
CA THR A 333 -0.80 -17.48 5.27
C THR A 333 -1.44 -16.21 5.86
N ALA A 334 -1.24 -15.08 5.20
CA ALA A 334 -1.83 -13.80 5.61
C ALA A 334 -2.02 -12.88 4.40
N SER A 335 -2.81 -11.81 4.56
CA SER A 335 -2.88 -10.75 3.56
C SER A 335 -1.61 -9.90 3.58
N ILE A 336 -1.32 -9.24 2.47
CA ILE A 336 -0.40 -8.12 2.36
C ILE A 336 -0.97 -7.13 1.36
N LEU A 337 -0.74 -5.85 1.61
CA LEU A 337 -1.09 -4.78 0.69
C LEU A 337 -0.46 -4.98 -0.69
N TYR A 338 0.86 -5.19 -0.69
CA TYR A 338 1.68 -5.25 -1.89
C TYR A 338 3.00 -5.93 -1.55
N HIS A 339 3.39 -6.86 -2.40
CA HIS A 339 4.75 -7.38 -2.46
C HIS A 339 5.13 -7.45 -3.93
N TYR A 340 6.32 -6.98 -4.28
CA TYR A 340 6.74 -6.80 -5.68
C TYR A 340 6.71 -8.09 -6.52
N THR A 341 6.72 -9.27 -5.89
CA THR A 341 6.62 -10.57 -6.60
C THR A 341 5.17 -11.02 -6.87
N SER A 342 4.17 -10.32 -6.36
CA SER A 342 2.76 -10.75 -6.44
C SER A 342 2.07 -10.28 -7.72
N PRO A 343 2.11 -8.97 -8.08
CA PRO A 343 1.59 -8.55 -9.38
C PRO A 343 2.50 -9.00 -10.52
N SER A 344 1.90 -9.38 -11.64
CA SER A 344 2.61 -9.69 -12.88
C SER A 344 2.10 -8.76 -13.99
N ASN A 345 2.75 -7.62 -14.15
CA ASN A 345 2.44 -6.64 -15.19
C ASN A 345 3.67 -5.75 -15.48
N PRO A 346 3.74 -5.11 -16.66
CA PRO A 346 4.90 -4.32 -17.07
C PRO A 346 5.23 -3.12 -16.16
N ILE A 347 4.24 -2.56 -15.46
CA ILE A 347 4.42 -1.40 -14.59
C ILE A 347 5.13 -1.83 -13.30
N ASN A 348 4.71 -2.96 -12.72
CA ASN A 348 5.38 -3.57 -11.58
C ASN A 348 6.81 -4.02 -11.92
N ASP A 349 7.00 -4.60 -13.10
CA ASP A 349 8.33 -5.01 -13.59
C ASP A 349 9.25 -3.80 -13.71
N TRP A 350 8.76 -2.70 -14.29
CA TRP A 350 9.51 -1.45 -14.42
C TRP A 350 9.86 -0.85 -13.04
N LEU A 351 8.88 -0.74 -12.15
CA LEU A 351 9.10 -0.24 -10.78
C LEU A 351 10.14 -1.09 -10.04
N THR A 352 10.08 -2.41 -10.20
CA THR A 352 11.03 -3.34 -9.59
C THR A 352 12.45 -3.11 -10.12
N VAL A 353 12.62 -3.06 -11.44
CA VAL A 353 13.93 -2.84 -12.08
C VAL A 353 14.54 -1.50 -11.62
N GLU A 354 13.78 -0.42 -11.70
CA GLU A 354 14.29 0.91 -11.37
C GLU A 354 14.59 1.08 -9.87
N THR A 355 13.75 0.51 -9.00
CA THR A 355 13.97 0.60 -7.56
C THR A 355 15.21 -0.17 -7.14
N VAL A 356 15.40 -1.40 -7.65
CA VAL A 356 16.61 -2.19 -7.40
C VAL A 356 17.85 -1.47 -7.93
N ALA A 357 17.80 -0.95 -9.15
CA ALA A 357 18.94 -0.27 -9.76
C ALA A 357 19.41 0.95 -8.95
N ARG A 358 18.49 1.75 -8.41
CA ARG A 358 18.81 3.03 -7.74
C ARG A 358 18.98 2.91 -6.23
N TYR A 359 18.23 2.02 -5.59
CA TYR A 359 18.14 1.93 -4.13
C TYR A 359 18.65 0.61 -3.55
N GLN A 360 19.04 -0.35 -4.41
CA GLN A 360 19.61 -1.65 -3.99
C GLN A 360 18.66 -2.48 -3.12
N VAL A 361 17.36 -2.20 -3.21
CA VAL A 361 16.26 -2.94 -2.57
C VAL A 361 15.10 -3.01 -3.55
N PRO A 362 14.26 -4.06 -3.54
CA PRO A 362 13.04 -4.07 -4.32
C PRO A 362 12.02 -3.06 -3.78
N PRO A 363 10.97 -2.74 -4.56
CA PRO A 363 9.80 -2.04 -4.05
C PRO A 363 9.15 -2.83 -2.92
N ASP A 364 8.59 -2.13 -1.96
CA ASP A 364 7.94 -2.66 -0.77
C ASP A 364 6.54 -2.03 -0.60
N LEU A 365 5.82 -2.36 0.47
CA LEU A 365 4.41 -2.05 0.75
C LEU A 365 3.88 -0.79 0.03
N PHE A 366 4.47 0.37 0.32
CA PHE A 366 3.93 1.66 -0.08
C PHE A 366 4.49 2.22 -1.39
N ASP A 367 5.45 1.52 -2.03
CA ASP A 367 5.98 1.95 -3.32
C ASP A 367 4.89 1.95 -4.40
N ALA A 368 4.01 0.96 -4.40
CA ALA A 368 2.88 0.92 -5.32
C ALA A 368 1.96 2.13 -5.17
N ASP A 369 1.67 2.56 -3.93
CA ASP A 369 0.78 3.69 -3.64
C ASP A 369 1.35 5.01 -4.19
N GLY A 370 2.65 5.26 -3.99
CA GLY A 370 3.31 6.47 -4.50
C GLY A 370 3.38 6.50 -6.03
N MET A 371 3.67 5.37 -6.68
CA MET A 371 3.65 5.31 -8.15
C MET A 371 2.23 5.49 -8.69
N ASN A 372 1.22 4.88 -8.07
CA ASN A 372 -0.19 5.09 -8.44
C ASN A 372 -0.60 6.56 -8.31
N ALA A 373 -0.17 7.25 -7.26
CA ALA A 373 -0.48 8.68 -7.09
C ALA A 373 0.11 9.54 -8.21
N ALA A 374 1.33 9.23 -8.67
CA ALA A 374 1.94 9.91 -9.81
C ALA A 374 1.20 9.62 -11.12
N ILE A 375 0.82 8.36 -11.37
CA ILE A 375 0.04 7.97 -12.55
C ILE A 375 -1.32 8.69 -12.55
N MET A 376 -2.05 8.66 -11.44
CA MET A 376 -3.35 9.35 -11.30
C MET A 376 -3.23 10.85 -11.55
N ALA A 377 -2.21 11.51 -10.97
CA ALA A 377 -1.98 12.93 -11.18
C ALA A 377 -1.73 13.25 -12.66
N VAL A 378 -0.84 12.50 -13.32
CA VAL A 378 -0.51 12.75 -14.73
C VAL A 378 -1.66 12.39 -15.67
N GLU A 379 -2.39 11.31 -15.42
CA GLU A 379 -3.58 10.95 -16.22
C GLU A 379 -4.66 12.02 -16.09
N ALA A 380 -4.89 12.59 -14.90
CA ALA A 380 -5.83 13.69 -14.73
C ALA A 380 -5.40 14.94 -15.52
N ILE A 381 -4.13 15.34 -15.40
CA ILE A 381 -3.56 16.46 -16.15
C ILE A 381 -3.70 16.26 -17.66
N LYS A 382 -3.46 15.04 -18.17
CA LYS A 382 -3.65 14.71 -19.59
C LYS A 382 -5.12 14.80 -19.99
N ALA A 383 -6.02 14.23 -19.18
CA ALA A 383 -7.47 14.23 -19.44
C ALA A 383 -8.06 15.65 -19.49
N THR A 384 -7.52 16.57 -18.70
CA THR A 384 -7.93 17.98 -18.70
C THR A 384 -7.15 18.85 -19.68
N SER A 385 -6.27 18.25 -20.50
CA SER A 385 -5.38 18.99 -21.42
C SER A 385 -4.55 20.08 -20.71
N GLY A 386 -4.16 19.83 -19.45
CA GLY A 386 -3.33 20.72 -18.65
C GLY A 386 -4.11 21.75 -17.83
N ASP A 387 -5.44 21.74 -17.86
CA ASP A 387 -6.25 22.54 -16.94
C ASP A 387 -6.20 21.93 -15.53
N THR A 388 -5.53 22.63 -14.62
CA THR A 388 -5.34 22.23 -13.23
C THR A 388 -6.36 22.83 -12.27
N SER A 389 -7.40 23.51 -12.77
CA SER A 389 -8.49 23.94 -11.90
C SER A 389 -9.11 22.74 -11.19
N SER A 390 -9.47 22.90 -9.92
CA SER A 390 -10.01 21.80 -9.12
C SER A 390 -11.25 21.18 -9.73
N ALA A 391 -12.15 21.98 -10.32
CA ALA A 391 -13.31 21.46 -11.03
C ALA A 391 -12.93 20.54 -12.21
N ALA A 392 -11.89 20.89 -12.98
CA ALA A 392 -11.42 20.06 -14.10
C ALA A 392 -10.78 18.76 -13.59
N LEU A 393 -9.91 18.85 -12.57
CA LEU A 393 -9.23 17.70 -11.99
C LEU A 393 -10.21 16.74 -11.30
N ILE A 394 -11.16 17.24 -10.51
CA ILE A 394 -12.22 16.44 -9.87
C ILE A 394 -13.01 15.68 -10.93
N GLY A 395 -13.50 16.38 -11.96
CA GLY A 395 -14.26 15.76 -13.03
C GLY A 395 -13.47 14.74 -13.86
N ALA A 396 -12.14 14.87 -13.92
CA ALA A 396 -11.27 13.89 -14.57
C ALA A 396 -10.99 12.66 -13.68
N MET A 397 -10.94 12.83 -12.35
CA MET A 397 -10.58 11.79 -11.38
C MET A 397 -11.77 10.94 -10.94
N GLU A 398 -12.99 11.50 -10.83
CA GLU A 398 -14.19 10.72 -10.52
C GLU A 398 -14.46 9.67 -11.61
N GLY A 399 -14.44 8.38 -11.23
CA GLY A 399 -14.62 7.26 -12.16
C GLY A 399 -13.39 6.94 -13.02
N MET A 400 -12.24 7.58 -12.75
CA MET A 400 -11.00 7.29 -13.47
C MET A 400 -10.58 5.83 -13.29
N SER A 401 -10.13 5.21 -14.38
CA SER A 401 -9.44 3.92 -14.36
C SER A 401 -8.07 4.05 -14.99
N PHE A 402 -7.04 3.49 -14.35
CA PHE A 402 -5.68 3.46 -14.87
C PHE A 402 -4.95 2.19 -14.45
N GLU A 403 -3.93 1.80 -15.22
CA GLU A 403 -3.05 0.69 -14.86
C GLU A 403 -1.92 1.19 -13.97
N GLY A 404 -1.65 0.47 -12.87
CA GLY A 404 -0.54 0.73 -11.95
C GLY A 404 0.24 -0.54 -11.60
N PRO A 405 1.19 -0.49 -10.65
CA PRO A 405 1.96 -1.68 -10.23
C PRO A 405 1.08 -2.82 -9.75
N LYS A 406 -0.11 -2.53 -9.21
CA LYS A 406 -1.07 -3.52 -8.71
C LYS A 406 -2.12 -3.93 -9.76
N GLY A 407 -1.94 -3.58 -11.03
CA GLY A 407 -2.93 -3.73 -12.09
C GLY A 407 -3.90 -2.55 -12.13
N THR A 408 -5.13 -2.78 -12.57
CA THR A 408 -6.14 -1.74 -12.72
C THR A 408 -6.54 -1.14 -11.37
N ILE A 409 -6.38 0.18 -11.25
CA ILE A 409 -6.93 1.01 -10.18
C ILE A 409 -8.19 1.69 -10.71
N PHE A 410 -9.28 1.62 -9.95
CA PHE A 410 -10.53 2.31 -10.26
C PHE A 410 -10.89 3.28 -9.13
N VAL A 411 -10.99 4.56 -9.44
CA VAL A 411 -11.36 5.61 -8.49
C VAL A 411 -12.88 5.68 -8.43
N ARG A 412 -13.45 5.18 -7.34
CA ARG A 412 -14.89 5.11 -7.12
C ARG A 412 -15.50 6.52 -7.04
N PRO A 413 -16.44 6.91 -7.92
CA PRO A 413 -16.95 8.29 -7.96
C PRO A 413 -17.78 8.68 -6.73
N GLU A 414 -18.38 7.72 -6.03
CA GLU A 414 -19.23 7.95 -4.87
C GLU A 414 -18.47 8.65 -3.73
N ASP A 415 -17.27 8.14 -3.40
CA ASP A 415 -16.49 8.53 -2.21
C ASP A 415 -14.97 8.65 -2.47
N HIS A 416 -14.53 8.52 -3.71
CA HIS A 416 -13.15 8.72 -4.17
C HIS A 416 -12.14 7.68 -3.64
N VAL A 417 -12.62 6.52 -3.20
CA VAL A 417 -11.76 5.38 -2.84
C VAL A 417 -11.16 4.74 -4.10
N ALA A 418 -9.86 4.43 -4.06
CA ALA A 418 -9.22 3.59 -5.07
C ALA A 418 -9.51 2.10 -4.81
N ILE A 419 -10.40 1.53 -5.62
CA ILE A 419 -10.61 0.08 -5.69
C ILE A 419 -9.42 -0.56 -6.37
N GLN A 420 -8.76 -1.45 -5.64
CA GLN A 420 -7.48 -2.03 -6.02
C GLN A 420 -7.34 -3.45 -5.50
N ASP A 421 -6.45 -4.22 -6.12
CA ASP A 421 -6.13 -5.58 -5.69
C ASP A 421 -5.35 -5.56 -4.38
N MET A 422 -5.47 -6.61 -3.60
CA MET A 422 -4.72 -6.96 -2.40
C MET A 422 -4.28 -8.42 -2.54
N TYR A 423 -3.26 -8.84 -1.81
CA TYR A 423 -2.68 -10.17 -2.01
C TYR A 423 -2.79 -10.99 -0.73
N VAL A 424 -3.17 -12.25 -0.88
CA VAL A 424 -3.02 -13.25 0.19
C VAL A 424 -1.85 -14.13 -0.19
N LEU A 425 -0.86 -14.16 0.69
CA LEU A 425 0.42 -14.80 0.46
C LEU A 425 0.66 -15.89 1.49
N LYS A 426 1.48 -16.88 1.12
CA LYS A 426 2.05 -17.85 2.05
C LYS A 426 3.53 -17.55 2.24
N LEU A 427 3.97 -17.43 3.49
CA LEU A 427 5.38 -17.25 3.82
C LEU A 427 6.13 -18.58 3.64
N VAL A 428 7.06 -18.66 2.69
CA VAL A 428 7.78 -19.91 2.35
C VAL A 428 9.24 -19.92 2.80
N ASN A 429 9.85 -18.75 2.98
CA ASN A 429 11.20 -18.58 3.55
C ASN A 429 11.35 -17.16 4.14
N ILE A 430 12.48 -16.89 4.80
CA ILE A 430 12.79 -15.58 5.43
C ILE A 430 14.23 -15.13 5.17
N ASP A 431 14.95 -15.81 4.29
CA ASP A 431 16.39 -15.67 4.10
C ASP A 431 16.81 -15.48 2.63
N ASP A 432 15.85 -15.43 1.70
CA ASP A 432 16.13 -15.04 0.32
C ASP A 432 16.65 -13.59 0.26
N PRO A 433 17.85 -13.34 -0.31
CA PRO A 433 18.47 -12.02 -0.31
C PRO A 433 17.75 -11.00 -1.20
N ASP A 434 16.89 -11.45 -2.12
CA ASP A 434 16.04 -10.59 -2.93
C ASP A 434 14.68 -10.35 -2.26
N PHE A 435 14.46 -10.84 -1.04
CA PHE A 435 13.16 -10.77 -0.34
C PHE A 435 12.05 -11.57 -1.04
N LYS A 436 12.39 -12.64 -1.77
CA LYS A 436 11.38 -13.55 -2.37
C LYS A 436 10.83 -14.51 -1.33
N PHE A 437 10.17 -13.97 -0.31
CA PHE A 437 9.71 -14.72 0.86
C PHE A 437 8.39 -15.46 0.64
N PHE A 438 7.65 -15.11 -0.40
CA PHE A 438 6.23 -15.45 -0.50
C PHE A 438 5.86 -16.24 -1.74
N GLU A 439 4.85 -17.09 -1.59
CA GLU A 439 4.08 -17.68 -2.68
C GLU A 439 2.68 -17.02 -2.70
N LEU A 440 2.23 -16.61 -3.89
CA LEU A 440 0.87 -16.07 -4.06
C LEU A 440 -0.16 -17.16 -3.88
N VAL A 441 -1.07 -16.99 -2.90
CA VAL A 441 -2.21 -17.89 -2.70
C VAL A 441 -3.39 -17.42 -3.53
N LYS A 442 -3.76 -16.14 -3.40
CA LYS A 442 -4.81 -15.51 -4.20
C LYS A 442 -4.66 -14.00 -4.23
N THR A 443 -5.23 -13.40 -5.26
CA THR A 443 -5.51 -11.96 -5.32
C THR A 443 -6.94 -11.72 -4.86
N VAL A 444 -7.14 -10.73 -3.98
CA VAL A 444 -8.45 -10.30 -3.48
C VAL A 444 -8.66 -8.86 -3.95
N ARG A 445 -9.86 -8.53 -4.41
CA ARG A 445 -10.20 -7.15 -4.79
C ARG A 445 -11.29 -6.63 -3.85
N PRO A 446 -10.93 -6.14 -2.66
CA PRO A 446 -11.90 -5.79 -1.63
C PRO A 446 -12.73 -4.57 -2.04
N GLU A 447 -14.04 -4.69 -1.86
CA GLU A 447 -15.02 -3.62 -2.04
C GLU A 447 -15.51 -3.13 -0.67
N PRO A 448 -14.98 -2.01 -0.18
CA PRO A 448 -15.37 -1.45 1.11
C PRO A 448 -16.76 -0.79 1.05
N PRO A 449 -17.48 -0.72 2.18
CA PRO A 449 -18.76 -0.03 2.23
C PRO A 449 -18.57 1.48 2.03
N CYS A 450 -19.67 2.19 1.76
CA CYS A 450 -19.69 3.64 1.76
C CYS A 450 -19.80 4.17 3.19
N LEU A 451 -18.84 5.02 3.58
CA LEU A 451 -18.75 5.56 4.94
C LEU A 451 -19.02 7.07 5.00
N LEU A 452 -19.61 7.62 3.93
CA LEU A 452 -19.91 9.04 3.85
C LEU A 452 -20.86 9.47 4.98
N PRO A 453 -20.78 10.73 5.46
CA PRO A 453 -21.73 11.26 6.42
C PRO A 453 -23.17 11.11 5.91
N GLU A 454 -24.14 11.00 6.82
CA GLU A 454 -25.56 10.84 6.46
C GLU A 454 -26.05 11.93 5.47
N ALA A 455 -25.51 13.15 5.57
CA ALA A 455 -25.82 14.24 4.65
C ALA A 455 -25.41 14.00 3.19
N LEU A 456 -24.49 13.07 2.95
CA LEU A 456 -23.98 12.66 1.63
C LEU A 456 -24.34 11.22 1.28
N LYS A 457 -25.22 10.58 2.05
CA LYS A 457 -25.61 9.18 1.84
C LYS A 457 -26.15 8.90 0.44
N ASP A 458 -26.83 9.86 -0.17
CA ASP A 458 -27.33 9.73 -1.55
C ASP A 458 -26.20 9.53 -2.57
N ARG A 459 -24.97 10.02 -2.28
CA ARG A 459 -23.79 9.74 -3.12
C ARG A 459 -23.40 8.27 -3.09
N CYS A 460 -23.71 7.52 -2.04
CA CYS A 460 -23.32 6.12 -1.91
C CYS A 460 -24.01 5.19 -2.91
N GLY A 461 -25.09 5.63 -3.57
CA GLY A 461 -25.83 4.80 -4.53
C GLY A 461 -26.27 3.46 -3.91
N ASP A 462 -25.87 2.36 -4.55
CA ASP A 462 -26.22 0.99 -4.14
C ASP A 462 -25.18 0.33 -3.21
N LEU A 463 -24.14 1.06 -2.79
CA LEU A 463 -23.12 0.53 -1.89
C LEU A 463 -23.70 0.23 -0.50
N PRO A 464 -23.24 -0.84 0.19
CA PRO A 464 -23.51 -1.02 1.62
C PRO A 464 -23.12 0.25 2.39
N TYR A 465 -24.00 0.73 3.28
CA TYR A 465 -23.79 2.00 3.98
C TYR A 465 -23.40 1.75 5.44
N GLY A 466 -22.32 2.38 5.88
CA GLY A 466 -21.86 2.36 7.28
C GLY A 466 -21.16 1.07 7.73
N SER A 467 -21.49 -0.08 7.13
CA SER A 467 -20.91 -1.39 7.42
C SER A 467 -20.90 -2.28 6.18
N LEU A 468 -20.14 -3.38 6.20
CA LEU A 468 -20.11 -4.36 5.12
C LEU A 468 -21.45 -5.06 4.90
N SER A 469 -22.24 -5.26 5.96
CA SER A 469 -23.60 -5.80 5.84
C SER A 469 -24.63 -4.76 5.39
N GLY A 470 -24.33 -3.46 5.52
CA GLY A 470 -25.26 -2.36 5.29
C GLY A 470 -26.35 -2.25 6.37
N GLU A 471 -26.20 -2.97 7.48
CA GLU A 471 -27.12 -2.95 8.64
C GLU A 471 -26.74 -1.91 9.69
#